data_AF-A0A531KGP9-F1
#
_entry.id   AF-A0A531KGP9-F1
#
_cell.length_a   1.000
_cell.length_b   1.000
_cell.length_c   1.000
_cell.angle_alpha   90.00
_cell.angle_beta   90.00
_cell.angle_gamma   90.00
#
_symmetry.space_group_name_H-M   'P 1'
#
loop_
_entity.id
_entity.type
_entity.pdbx_description
1 polymer ?
#
loop_
_entity_poly.entity_id
_entity_poly.type
_entity_poly.pdbx_seq_one_letter_code
_entity_poly.pdbx_strand_id
1 'polypeptide(L)'
;AAIWWRTLRDGPQEQPDFSDADREYLRQAFDLLPEDPWNGSVWKEWTGRIREATGRKGKALFTPLRLALTGQPSGPELADLLPLLGREGTLARRP
;
A
#
# COMPACT_ATOMS: atom_id res chain seq x y z
N ALA A 1 11.57 -15.77 7.08
CA ALA A 1 10.18 -16.18 6.75
C ALA A 1 9.15 -15.64 7.75
N ALA A 2 9.35 -15.76 9.08
CA ALA A 2 8.33 -15.42 10.09
C ALA A 2 7.87 -13.94 10.13
N ILE A 3 8.74 -12.99 9.76
CA ILE A 3 8.43 -11.54 9.82
C ILE A 3 7.30 -11.18 8.85
N TRP A 4 7.34 -11.67 7.61
CA TRP A 4 6.35 -11.34 6.58
C TRP A 4 4.97 -11.91 6.87
N TRP A 5 4.91 -13.13 7.41
CA TRP A 5 3.65 -13.73 7.86
C TRP A 5 3.00 -12.89 8.97
N ARG A 6 3.81 -12.40 9.92
CA ARG A 6 3.36 -11.50 10.99
C ARG A 6 2.86 -10.17 10.43
N THR A 7 3.58 -9.54 9.50
CA THR A 7 3.14 -8.27 8.87
C THR A 7 1.83 -8.41 8.10
N LEU A 8 1.63 -9.54 7.41
CA LEU A 8 0.38 -9.81 6.70
C LEU A 8 -0.79 -10.00 7.66
N ARG A 9 -0.58 -10.78 8.74
CA ARG A 9 -1.61 -11.11 9.73
C ARG A 9 -1.94 -9.95 10.68
N ASP A 10 -0.92 -9.35 11.28
CA ASP A 10 -1.03 -8.41 12.39
C ASP A 10 -0.85 -6.94 11.95
N GLY A 11 -0.51 -6.71 10.68
CA GLY A 11 -0.23 -5.38 10.15
C GLY A 11 1.19 -4.86 10.46
N PRO A 12 1.54 -3.65 9.98
CA PRO A 12 2.80 -3.00 10.33
C PRO A 12 2.85 -2.75 11.84
N GLN A 13 3.91 -3.23 12.50
CA GLN A 13 4.07 -3.10 13.96
C GLN A 13 4.43 -1.68 14.38
N GLU A 14 5.10 -0.94 13.50
CA GLU A 14 5.40 0.47 13.65
C GLU A 14 4.88 1.18 12.39
N GLN A 15 4.09 2.24 12.60
CA GLN A 15 3.70 3.12 11.51
C GLN A 15 4.88 4.07 11.24
N PRO A 16 5.41 4.11 10.02
CA PRO A 16 6.50 5.02 9.67
C PRO A 16 6.06 6.46 9.86
N ASP A 17 6.98 7.32 10.31
CA ASP A 17 6.70 8.75 10.38
C ASP A 17 6.70 9.33 8.96
N PHE A 18 5.51 9.66 8.46
CA PHE A 18 5.31 10.25 7.15
C PHE A 18 5.30 11.77 7.25
N SER A 19 5.98 12.41 6.30
CA SER A 19 5.83 13.86 6.06
C SER A 19 4.37 14.21 5.75
N ASP A 20 3.94 15.44 6.00
CA ASP A 20 2.57 15.89 5.69
C ASP A 20 2.19 15.65 4.21
N ALA A 21 3.15 15.86 3.31
CA ALA A 21 2.97 15.61 1.88
C ALA A 21 2.76 14.12 1.55
N ASP A 22 3.42 13.22 2.29
CA ASP A 22 3.23 11.78 2.13
C ASP A 22 1.94 11.30 2.79
N ARG A 23 1.53 11.87 3.93
CA ARG A 23 0.23 11.57 4.55
C ARG A 23 -0.92 11.92 3.61
N GLU A 24 -0.92 13.13 3.03
CA GLU A 24 -1.99 13.51 2.10
C GLU A 24 -1.96 12.66 0.82
N TYR A 25 -0.77 12.35 0.30
CA TYR A 25 -0.62 11.42 -0.82
C TYR A 25 -1.18 10.03 -0.49
N LEU A 26 -0.86 9.47 0.67
CA LEU A 26 -1.34 8.16 1.09
C LEU A 26 -2.85 8.20 1.31
N ARG A 27 -3.38 9.25 1.92
CA ARG A 27 -4.82 9.44 2.10
C ARG A 27 -5.55 9.41 0.76
N GLN A 28 -5.06 10.14 -0.24
CA GLN A 28 -5.59 10.12 -1.60
C GLN A 28 -5.41 8.75 -2.28
N ALA A 29 -4.26 8.11 -2.10
CA ALA A 29 -4.01 6.80 -2.67
C ALA A 29 -5.01 5.76 -2.16
N PHE A 30 -5.29 5.74 -0.87
CA PHE A 30 -6.28 4.84 -0.26
C PHE A 30 -7.72 5.17 -0.68
N ASP A 31 -8.04 6.44 -0.96
CA ASP A 31 -9.35 6.83 -1.52
C ASP A 31 -9.54 6.31 -2.96
N LEU A 32 -8.45 6.06 -3.69
CA LEU A 32 -8.47 5.52 -5.06
C LEU A 32 -8.43 3.99 -5.13
N LEU A 33 -8.47 3.32 -3.97
CA LEU A 33 -8.41 1.87 -3.87
C LEU A 33 -9.62 1.24 -4.58
N PRO A 34 -9.41 0.29 -5.52
CA PRO A 34 -10.51 -0.38 -6.21
C PRO A 34 -11.45 -1.13 -5.25
N GLU A 35 -12.72 -1.21 -5.63
CA GLU A 35 -13.72 -2.03 -4.93
C GLU A 35 -13.47 -3.53 -5.19
N ASP A 36 -14.07 -4.38 -4.37
CA ASP A 36 -14.06 -5.83 -4.58
C ASP A 36 -14.83 -6.22 -5.85
N PRO A 37 -14.51 -7.36 -6.49
CA PRO A 37 -13.53 -8.37 -6.08
C PRO A 37 -12.10 -8.06 -6.55
N TRP A 38 -11.13 -8.27 -5.66
CA TRP A 38 -9.72 -8.15 -6.02
C TRP A 38 -9.22 -9.38 -6.77
N ASN A 39 -8.54 -9.13 -7.90
CA ASN A 39 -7.81 -10.13 -8.67
C ASN A 39 -6.35 -9.70 -8.83
N GLY A 40 -5.52 -10.51 -9.49
CA GLY A 40 -4.08 -10.22 -9.70
C GLY A 40 -3.76 -8.91 -10.45
N SER A 41 -4.77 -8.20 -10.97
CA SER A 41 -4.60 -6.91 -11.64
C SER A 41 -4.83 -5.70 -10.74
N VAL A 42 -5.33 -5.89 -9.51
CA VAL A 42 -5.72 -4.78 -8.61
C VAL A 42 -4.56 -3.84 -8.32
N TRP A 43 -3.34 -4.36 -8.17
CA TRP A 43 -2.14 -3.55 -7.96
C TRP A 43 -1.86 -2.62 -9.14
N LYS A 44 -1.96 -3.14 -10.38
CA LYS A 44 -1.71 -2.36 -11.60
C LYS A 44 -2.77 -1.28 -11.79
N GLU A 45 -4.03 -1.63 -11.55
CA GLU A 45 -5.15 -0.70 -11.65
C GLU A 45 -5.04 0.42 -10.60
N TRP A 46 -4.83 0.06 -9.34
CA TRP A 46 -4.72 1.01 -8.25
C TRP A 46 -3.54 1.96 -8.44
N THR A 47 -2.35 1.43 -8.72
CA THR A 47 -1.16 2.27 -8.95
C THR A 47 -1.27 3.11 -10.22
N GLY A 48 -2.03 2.67 -11.23
CA GLY A 48 -2.42 3.47 -12.39
C GLY A 48 -3.24 4.70 -11.98
N ARG A 49 -4.35 4.49 -11.25
CA ARG A 49 -5.21 5.57 -10.74
C ARG A 49 -4.45 6.57 -9.87
N ILE A 50 -3.58 6.07 -8.97
CA ILE A 50 -2.75 6.94 -8.12
C ILE A 50 -1.80 7.79 -8.96
N ARG A 51 -1.15 7.22 -9.97
CA ARG A 51 -0.24 7.97 -10.86
C ARG A 51 -0.98 9.08 -11.59
N GLU A 52 -2.18 8.80 -12.08
CA GLU A 52 -3.00 9.78 -12.79
C GLU A 52 -3.46 10.91 -11.87
N ALA A 53 -3.91 10.58 -10.65
CA ALA A 53 -4.40 11.57 -9.69
C ALA A 53 -3.29 12.42 -9.06
N THR A 54 -2.14 11.82 -8.76
CA THR A 54 -1.07 12.46 -7.95
C THR A 54 0.14 12.91 -8.77
N GLY A 55 0.28 12.42 -10.00
CA GLY A 55 1.46 12.63 -10.84
C GLY A 55 2.74 11.94 -10.35
N ARG A 56 2.72 11.26 -9.20
CA ARG A 56 3.90 10.61 -8.62
C ARG A 56 4.32 9.38 -9.43
N LYS A 57 5.63 9.16 -9.55
CA LYS A 57 6.23 8.04 -10.31
C LYS A 57 7.45 7.45 -9.60
N GLY A 58 7.82 6.23 -9.97
CA GLY A 58 9.01 5.56 -9.44
C GLY A 58 8.99 5.43 -7.91
N LYS A 59 10.09 5.80 -7.24
CA LYS A 59 10.22 5.70 -5.78
C LYS A 59 9.20 6.57 -5.02
N ALA A 60 8.88 7.76 -5.54
CA ALA A 60 7.93 8.66 -4.89
C ALA A 60 6.49 8.10 -4.84
N LEU A 61 6.17 7.17 -5.74
CA LEU A 61 4.90 6.45 -5.74
C LEU A 61 4.98 5.22 -4.82
N PHE A 62 5.99 4.38 -5.00
CA PHE A 62 6.02 3.04 -4.40
C PHE A 62 6.58 2.99 -2.98
N THR A 63 7.56 3.83 -2.64
CA THR A 63 8.18 3.83 -1.31
C THR A 63 7.18 4.16 -0.20
N PRO A 64 6.44 5.28 -0.25
CA PRO A 64 5.45 5.59 0.78
C PRO A 64 4.34 4.54 0.85
N LEU A 65 3.87 4.00 -0.28
CA LEU A 65 2.88 2.92 -0.29
C LEU A 65 3.40 1.65 0.40
N ARG A 66 4.64 1.26 0.13
CA ARG A 66 5.26 0.10 0.79
C ARG A 66 5.28 0.31 2.29
N LEU A 67 5.78 1.46 2.72
CA LEU A 67 5.87 1.82 4.12
C LEU A 67 4.50 1.80 4.80
N ALA A 68 3.45 2.32 4.17
CA ALA A 68 2.10 2.28 4.73
C ALA A 68 1.56 0.85 4.86
N LEU A 69 1.79 0.02 3.84
CA LEU A 69 1.24 -1.35 3.80
C LEU A 69 2.03 -2.35 4.65
N THR A 70 3.33 -2.17 4.82
CA THR A 70 4.19 -3.17 5.45
C THR A 70 4.97 -2.65 6.65
N GLY A 71 5.09 -1.33 6.80
CA GLY A 71 5.97 -0.72 7.79
C GLY A 71 7.46 -0.96 7.51
N GLN A 72 7.82 -1.47 6.34
CA GLN A 72 9.18 -1.88 5.99
C GLN A 72 9.63 -1.27 4.66
N PRO A 73 10.85 -0.73 4.57
CA PRO A 73 11.32 -0.06 3.34
C PRO A 73 11.63 -1.04 2.19
N SER A 74 11.83 -2.32 2.51
CA SER A 74 12.14 -3.40 1.57
C SER A 74 11.33 -4.65 1.91
N GLY A 75 11.14 -5.53 0.94
CA GLY A 75 10.35 -6.74 1.13
C GLY A 75 9.90 -7.40 -0.17
N PRO A 76 9.00 -8.39 -0.07
CA PRO A 76 8.38 -9.03 -1.22
C PRO A 76 7.60 -8.03 -2.08
N GLU A 77 7.25 -8.48 -3.28
CA GLU A 77 6.52 -7.67 -4.26
C GLU A 77 5.14 -7.28 -3.73
N LEU A 78 4.84 -5.98 -3.74
CA LEU A 78 3.55 -5.46 -3.25
C LEU A 78 2.38 -5.98 -4.07
N ALA A 79 2.62 -6.26 -5.36
CA ALA A 79 1.63 -6.85 -6.25
C ALA A 79 1.17 -8.24 -5.76
N ASP A 80 2.05 -9.01 -5.13
CA ASP A 80 1.75 -10.34 -4.60
C ASP A 80 1.15 -10.26 -3.20
N LEU A 81 1.53 -9.25 -2.40
CA LEU A 81 0.98 -9.04 -1.06
C LEU A 81 -0.46 -8.54 -1.10
N LEU A 82 -0.78 -7.65 -2.05
CA LEU A 82 -2.07 -6.95 -2.05
C LEU A 82 -3.28 -7.93 -2.13
N PRO A 83 -3.28 -8.96 -3.00
CA PRO A 83 -4.34 -9.97 -3.00
C PRO A 83 -4.43 -10.80 -1.71
N LEU A 84 -3.30 -11.03 -1.02
CA LEU A 84 -3.27 -11.77 0.25
C LEU A 84 -3.85 -10.95 1.41
N LEU A 85 -3.70 -9.62 1.35
CA LEU A 85 -4.27 -8.70 2.33
C LEU A 85 -5.77 -8.49 2.13
N GLY A 86 -6.21 -8.53 0.87
CA GLY A 86 -7.56 -8.15 0.50
C GLY A 86 -7.84 -6.67 0.74
N ARG A 87 -9.03 -6.24 0.33
CA ARG A 87 -9.44 -4.84 0.42
C ARG A 87 -9.48 -4.32 1.84
N GLU A 88 -10.16 -5.05 2.72
CA GLU A 88 -10.30 -4.66 4.12
C GLU A 88 -8.96 -4.60 4.84
N GLY A 89 -8.11 -5.63 4.66
CA GLY A 89 -6.78 -5.65 5.26
C GLY A 89 -5.89 -4.52 4.75
N THR A 90 -6.02 -4.16 3.48
CA THR A 90 -5.31 -3.00 2.92
C THR A 90 -5.82 -1.72 3.55
N LEU A 91 -7.13 -1.47 3.57
CA LEU A 91 -7.73 -0.27 4.15
C LEU A 91 -7.44 -0.10 5.63
N ALA A 92 -7.33 -1.20 6.39
CA ALA A 92 -6.96 -1.18 7.80
C ALA A 92 -5.56 -0.60 8.06
N ARG A 93 -4.73 -0.45 7.02
CA ARG A 93 -3.38 0.12 7.08
C ARG A 93 -3.30 1.56 6.59
N ARG A 94 -4.45 2.22 6.44
CA ARG A 94 -4.53 3.63 6.08
C ARG A 94 -3.88 4.47 7.21
N PRO A 95 -2.89 5.32 6.89
CA PRO A 95 -2.30 6.23 7.87
C PRO A 95 -3.25 7.37 8.27
#